data_AF-A0A2R6BN17-F1
#
_entry.id   AF-A0A2R6BN17-F1
#
_cell.length_a   1.000
_cell.length_b   1.000
_cell.length_c   1.000
_cell.angle_alpha   90.00
_cell.angle_beta   90.00
_cell.angle_gamma   90.00
#
_symmetry.space_group_name_H-M   'P 1'
#
loop_
_entity.id
_entity.type
_entity.pdbx_description
1 polymer ?
#
loop_
_entity_poly.entity_id
_entity_poly.type
_entity_poly.pdbx_seq_one_letter_code
_entity_poly.pdbx_strand_id
1 'polypeptide(L)'
;MSSDRRAVEYSAKLRFLASELDVALFMLSKGLDVRGLLGELRNTFVELEEERRGKSGKSGKSGVSEGGGDAWSRVYGRFSDACSTPRPQVIVELKGDLESLAARELGGGVL
;
A
#
# COMPACT_ATOMS: atom_id res chain seq x y z
N MET A 1 -0.72 -19.77 16.16
CA MET A 1 -0.25 -19.36 14.82
C MET A 1 -0.02 -17.85 14.87
N SER A 2 1.25 -17.44 14.90
CA SER A 2 1.71 -16.16 15.42
C SER A 2 1.48 -14.99 14.47
N SER A 3 1.28 -13.81 15.03
CA SER A 3 1.10 -12.53 14.33
C SER A 3 2.19 -12.26 13.28
N ASP A 4 3.39 -12.82 13.47
CA ASP A 4 4.55 -12.70 12.58
C ASP A 4 4.27 -13.22 11.17
N ARG A 5 3.48 -14.31 11.04
CA ARG A 5 3.16 -14.87 9.72
C ARG A 5 2.29 -13.91 8.90
N ARG A 6 1.38 -13.16 9.53
CA ARG A 6 0.54 -12.16 8.83
C ARG A 6 1.34 -10.92 8.47
N ALA A 7 2.21 -10.46 9.37
CA ALA A 7 3.11 -9.34 9.10
C ALA A 7 4.02 -9.62 7.89
N VAL A 8 4.58 -10.84 7.81
CA VAL A 8 5.38 -11.30 6.66
C VAL A 8 4.55 -11.34 5.38
N GLU A 9 3.32 -11.86 5.45
CA GLU A 9 2.41 -11.91 4.30
C GLU A 9 2.05 -10.51 3.78
N TYR A 10 1.69 -9.58 4.68
CA TYR A 10 1.37 -8.20 4.30
C TYR A 10 2.56 -7.46 3.73
N SER A 11 3.74 -7.63 4.32
CA SER A 11 4.97 -7.07 3.79
C SER A 11 5.28 -7.60 2.38
N ALA A 12 5.08 -8.91 2.15
CA ALA A 12 5.27 -9.51 0.83
C ALA A 12 4.28 -8.93 -0.21
N LYS A 13 3.00 -8.77 0.15
CA LYS A 13 1.98 -8.15 -0.72
C LYS A 13 2.29 -6.69 -1.03
N LEU A 14 2.77 -5.90 -0.06
CA LEU A 14 3.19 -4.51 -0.28
C LEU A 14 4.43 -4.40 -1.20
N ARG A 15 5.41 -5.29 -1.04
CA ARG A 15 6.57 -5.37 -1.95
C ARG A 15 6.17 -5.79 -3.36
N PHE A 16 5.20 -6.69 -3.50
CA PHE A 16 4.63 -7.06 -4.79
C PHE A 16 4.03 -5.83 -5.49
N LEU A 17 3.18 -5.07 -4.79
CA LEU A 17 2.62 -3.81 -5.32
C LEU A 17 3.71 -2.82 -5.75
N ALA A 18 4.79 -2.69 -4.96
CA ALA A 18 5.92 -1.83 -5.30
C ALA A 18 6.63 -2.27 -6.60
N SER A 19 6.77 -3.58 -6.83
CA SER A 19 7.33 -4.12 -8.07
C SER A 19 6.41 -3.89 -9.28
N GLU A 20 5.09 -3.97 -9.11
CA GLU A 20 4.15 -3.65 -10.19
C GLU A 20 4.19 -2.16 -10.58
N LEU A 21 4.60 -1.28 -9.65
CA LEU A 21 4.88 0.12 -10.00
C LEU A 21 6.14 0.28 -10.86
N ASP A 22 7.12 -0.63 -10.78
CA ASP A 22 8.23 -0.63 -11.75
C ASP A 22 7.74 -0.98 -13.16
N VAL A 23 6.75 -1.87 -13.28
CA VAL A 23 6.07 -2.14 -14.56
C VAL A 23 5.34 -0.90 -15.05
N ALA A 24 4.60 -0.21 -14.17
CA ALA A 24 3.95 1.06 -14.51
C ALA A 24 4.96 2.14 -14.95
N LEU A 25 6.11 2.26 -14.27
CA LEU A 25 7.19 3.17 -14.68
C LEU A 25 7.74 2.81 -16.05
N PHE A 26 7.98 1.53 -16.30
CA PHE A 26 8.44 1.06 -17.59
C PHE A 26 7.43 1.38 -18.69
N MET A 27 6.16 1.05 -18.50
CA MET A 27 5.08 1.34 -19.45
C MET A 27 4.96 2.84 -19.74
N LEU A 28 5.01 3.67 -18.69
CA LEU A 28 4.97 5.12 -18.82
C LEU A 28 6.18 5.65 -19.61
N SER A 29 7.37 5.08 -19.41
CA SER A 29 8.58 5.43 -20.18
C SER A 29 8.46 5.09 -21.68
N LYS A 30 7.55 4.16 -22.03
CA LYS A 30 7.20 3.80 -23.41
C LYS A 30 6.02 4.61 -23.97
N GLY A 31 5.49 5.57 -23.20
CA GLY A 31 4.35 6.38 -23.60
C GLY A 31 3.01 5.63 -23.55
N LEU A 32 2.94 4.51 -22.83
CA LEU A 32 1.70 3.74 -22.64
C LEU A 32 0.87 4.33 -21.50
N ASP A 33 -0.46 4.19 -21.60
CA ASP A 33 -1.35 4.56 -20.50
C ASP A 33 -1.25 3.53 -19.37
N VAL A 34 -1.10 4.03 -18.15
CA VAL A 34 -0.91 3.22 -16.93
C VAL A 34 -2.03 3.41 -15.93
N ARG A 35 -3.03 4.26 -16.21
CA ARG A 35 -4.10 4.59 -15.26
C ARG A 35 -4.94 3.38 -14.86
N GLY A 36 -5.19 2.47 -15.80
CA GLY A 36 -5.87 1.20 -15.51
C GLY A 36 -5.09 0.36 -14.50
N LEU A 37 -3.80 0.11 -14.79
CA LEU A 37 -2.89 -0.62 -13.89
C LEU A 37 -2.81 0.04 -12.51
N LEU A 38 -2.59 1.35 -12.43
CA LEU A 38 -2.55 2.08 -11.16
C LEU A 38 -3.87 1.99 -10.39
N GLY A 39 -5.01 1.97 -11.08
CA GLY A 39 -6.32 1.75 -10.49
C GLY A 39 -6.48 0.34 -9.90
N GLU A 40 -6.03 -0.68 -10.61
CA GLU A 40 -6.03 -2.08 -10.13
C GLU A 40 -5.11 -2.27 -8.91
N LEU A 41 -3.90 -1.69 -8.94
CA LEU A 41 -2.96 -1.71 -7.82
C LEU A 41 -3.53 -0.97 -6.60
N ARG A 42 -4.22 0.16 -6.81
CA ARG A 42 -4.93 0.88 -5.74
C ARG A 42 -6.02 0.00 -5.13
N ASN A 43 -6.82 -0.70 -5.94
CA ASN A 43 -7.87 -1.58 -5.42
C ASN A 43 -7.28 -2.72 -4.59
N THR A 44 -6.21 -3.35 -5.09
CA THR A 44 -5.48 -4.39 -4.36
C THR A 44 -4.93 -3.88 -3.01
N PHE A 45 -4.41 -2.65 -2.99
CA PHE A 45 -3.94 -2.03 -1.75
C PHE A 45 -5.08 -1.79 -0.75
N VAL A 46 -6.26 -1.33 -1.22
CA VAL A 46 -7.45 -1.13 -0.37
C VAL A 46 -7.92 -2.47 0.21
N GLU A 47 -8.01 -3.52 -0.60
CA GLU A 47 -8.36 -4.87 -0.13
C GLU A 47 -7.40 -5.34 0.97
N LEU A 48 -6.09 -5.14 0.78
CA LEU A 48 -5.07 -5.45 1.79
C LEU A 48 -5.25 -4.64 3.08
N GLU A 49 -5.61 -3.36 2.96
CA GLU A 49 -5.92 -2.52 4.11
C GLU A 49 -7.16 -3.03 4.87
N GLU A 50 -8.20 -3.43 4.15
CA GLU A 50 -9.42 -3.99 4.71
C GLU A 50 -9.16 -5.33 5.41
N GLU A 51 -8.35 -6.22 4.82
CA GLU A 51 -7.89 -7.47 5.46
C GLU A 51 -7.20 -7.20 6.80
N ARG A 52 -6.35 -6.15 6.85
CA ARG A 52 -5.65 -5.71 8.05
C ARG A 52 -6.60 -5.16 9.11
N ARG A 53 -7.54 -4.30 8.71
CA ARG A 53 -8.54 -3.65 9.60
C ARG A 53 -9.66 -4.61 10.04
N GLY A 54 -9.92 -5.69 9.29
CA GLY A 54 -11.26 -6.28 9.17
C GLY A 54 -11.47 -7.75 9.50
N LYS A 55 -10.51 -8.48 10.10
CA LYS A 55 -10.84 -9.66 10.96
C LYS A 55 -11.32 -9.27 12.37
N SER A 56 -11.74 -8.01 12.57
CA SER A 56 -12.26 -7.49 13.84
C SER A 56 -13.74 -7.10 13.73
N GLY A 57 -14.55 -7.99 13.16
CA GLY A 57 -16.01 -7.90 13.22
C GLY A 57 -16.56 -8.51 14.51
N LYS A 58 -16.36 -7.86 15.67
CA LYS A 58 -17.29 -7.87 16.83
C LYS A 58 -16.67 -7.20 18.05
N SER A 59 -17.49 -6.34 18.66
CA SER A 59 -17.43 -5.82 20.03
C SER A 59 -16.90 -4.39 20.18
N GLY A 60 -17.85 -3.49 20.48
CA GLY A 60 -17.69 -2.51 21.54
C GLY A 60 -16.60 -1.46 21.40
N LYS A 61 -17.00 -0.27 20.91
CA LYS A 61 -16.78 1.02 21.58
C LYS A 61 -15.49 1.12 22.42
N SER A 62 -14.37 1.57 21.83
CA SER A 62 -13.29 2.29 22.53
C SER A 62 -12.21 2.75 21.55
N GLY A 63 -11.85 4.04 21.65
CA GLY A 63 -10.53 4.58 21.27
C GLY A 63 -10.12 4.46 19.80
N VAL A 64 -10.40 5.50 19.02
CA VAL A 64 -9.67 5.78 17.78
C VAL A 64 -8.18 5.93 18.12
N SER A 65 -7.38 4.91 17.85
CA SER A 65 -5.92 5.05 17.78
C SER A 65 -5.57 5.76 16.48
N GLU A 66 -5.38 7.07 16.56
CA GLU A 66 -4.99 7.96 15.44
C GLU A 66 -3.61 7.62 14.83
N GLY A 67 -2.81 6.72 15.42
CA GLY A 67 -1.44 6.43 14.97
C GLY A 67 -1.26 5.47 13.78
N GLY A 68 -2.33 4.77 13.34
CA GLY A 68 -2.26 3.80 12.24
C GLY A 68 -2.81 4.28 10.88
N GLY A 69 -3.44 5.46 10.87
CA GLY A 69 -4.16 6.00 9.71
C GLY A 69 -3.32 6.85 8.76
N ASP A 70 -2.22 7.45 9.22
CA ASP A 70 -1.47 8.44 8.42
C ASP A 70 -0.75 7.81 7.21
N ALA A 71 0.00 6.73 7.40
CA ALA A 71 0.83 6.16 6.32
C ALA A 71 0.01 5.44 5.24
N TRP A 72 -0.99 4.65 5.61
CA TRP A 72 -1.86 3.96 4.64
C TRP A 72 -2.76 4.95 3.89
N SER A 73 -3.31 5.96 4.59
CA SER A 73 -4.11 7.02 3.93
C SER A 73 -3.24 7.88 3.00
N ARG A 74 -1.97 8.14 3.35
CA ARG A 74 -1.01 8.81 2.48
C ARG A 74 -0.79 8.04 1.18
N VAL A 75 -0.55 6.72 1.27
CA VAL A 75 -0.38 5.88 0.08
C VAL A 75 -1.63 5.85 -0.78
N TYR A 76 -2.81 5.75 -0.17
CA TYR A 76 -4.07 5.85 -0.90
C TYR A 76 -4.25 7.21 -1.61
N GLY A 77 -3.87 8.31 -0.94
CA GLY A 77 -3.82 9.64 -1.55
C GLY A 77 -2.89 9.69 -2.76
N ARG A 78 -1.66 9.15 -2.62
CA ARG A 78 -0.70 9.07 -3.73
C ARG A 78 -1.17 8.18 -4.89
N PHE A 79 -1.85 7.08 -4.61
CA PHE A 79 -2.49 6.29 -5.67
C PHE A 79 -3.52 7.13 -6.44
N SER A 80 -4.33 7.91 -5.73
CA SER A 80 -5.34 8.79 -6.35
C SER A 80 -4.68 9.85 -7.23
N ASP A 81 -3.58 10.46 -6.76
CA ASP A 81 -2.78 11.42 -7.53
C ASP A 81 -2.15 10.76 -8.76
N ALA A 82 -1.54 9.59 -8.60
CA ALA A 82 -0.90 8.84 -9.69
C ALA A 82 -1.91 8.43 -10.79
N CYS A 83 -3.14 8.05 -10.40
CA CYS A 83 -4.21 7.73 -11.34
C CYS A 83 -4.70 8.96 -12.11
N SER A 84 -4.72 10.14 -11.47
CA SER A 84 -5.15 11.38 -12.13
C SER A 84 -4.08 11.94 -13.07
N THR A 85 -2.82 11.91 -12.63
CA THR A 85 -1.67 12.53 -13.30
C THR A 85 -0.45 11.61 -13.20
N PRO A 86 -0.35 10.55 -14.03
CA PRO A 86 0.70 9.54 -13.94
C PRO A 86 2.05 10.11 -14.41
N ARG A 87 2.79 10.71 -13.48
CA ARG A 87 4.15 11.21 -13.70
C ARG A 87 5.16 10.21 -13.13
N PRO A 88 6.33 10.01 -13.76
CA PRO A 88 7.35 9.09 -13.25
C PRO A 88 7.72 9.36 -11.79
N GLN A 89 7.87 10.64 -11.42
CA GLN A 89 8.19 11.06 -10.06
C GLN A 89 7.15 10.59 -9.02
N VAL A 90 5.86 10.71 -9.34
CA VAL A 90 4.78 10.32 -8.42
C VAL A 90 4.76 8.80 -8.24
N ILE A 91 5.02 8.04 -9.31
CA ILE A 91 5.07 6.58 -9.23
C ILE A 91 6.31 6.11 -8.42
N VAL A 92 7.47 6.75 -8.58
CA VAL A 92 8.66 6.49 -7.76
C VAL A 92 8.40 6.77 -6.28
N GLU A 93 7.76 7.91 -5.98
CA GLU A 93 7.37 8.26 -4.62
C GLU A 93 6.37 7.28 -4.02
N LEU A 94 5.37 6.85 -4.79
CA LEU A 94 4.40 5.84 -4.37
C LEU A 94 5.07 4.48 -4.09
N LYS A 95 6.01 4.06 -4.94
CA LYS A 95 6.83 2.86 -4.73
C LYS A 95 7.61 2.94 -3.41
N GLY A 96 8.30 4.06 -3.17
CA GLY A 96 9.03 4.27 -1.92
C GLY A 96 8.14 4.22 -0.68
N ASP A 97 6.92 4.75 -0.75
CA ASP A 97 5.98 4.64 0.37
C ASP A 97 5.49 3.21 0.61
N LEU A 98 5.23 2.43 -0.44
CA LEU A 98 4.86 1.02 -0.31
C LEU A 98 5.98 0.19 0.31
N GLU A 99 7.23 0.44 -0.10
CA GLU A 99 8.41 -0.19 0.50
C GLU A 99 8.59 0.20 1.97
N SER A 100 8.34 1.47 2.30
CA SER A 100 8.36 1.97 3.69
C SER A 100 7.26 1.30 4.54
N LEU A 101 6.04 1.19 4.02
CA LEU A 101 4.96 0.46 4.66
C LEU A 101 5.33 -1.01 4.87
N ALA A 102 5.88 -1.67 3.85
CA ALA A 102 6.30 -3.06 3.92
C ALA A 102 7.38 -3.29 5.00
N ALA A 103 8.33 -2.36 5.13
CA ALA A 103 9.35 -2.40 6.17
C ALA A 103 8.73 -2.21 7.57
N ARG A 104 7.74 -1.34 7.72
CA ARG A 104 7.04 -1.11 9.00
C ARG A 104 6.26 -2.33 9.47
N GLU A 105 5.60 -3.04 8.55
CA GLU A 105 4.90 -4.29 8.89
C GLU A 105 5.87 -5.36 9.45
N LEU A 106 7.14 -5.38 9.00
CA LEU A 106 8.17 -6.30 9.51
C LEU A 106 8.94 -5.78 10.74
N GLY A 107 9.09 -4.46 10.88
CA GLY A 107 9.95 -3.81 11.87
C GLY A 107 9.26 -3.39 13.17
N GLY A 108 7.92 -3.43 13.25
CA GLY A 108 7.15 -3.05 14.45
C GLY A 108 7.29 -3.99 15.67
N GLY A 109 8.19 -4.97 15.63
CA GLY A 109 8.48 -5.93 16.70
C GLY A 109 9.83 -5.73 17.41
N VAL A 110 10.53 -4.61 17.18
CA VAL A 110 11.79 -4.29 17.87
C VAL A 110 11.60 -3.02 18.70
N LEU A 111 11.48 -3.22 20.02
CA LEU A 111 11.88 -2.25 21.04
C LEU A 111 13.35 -2.46 21.36
#